data_AF-A0A379WR60-F1
#
_entry.id   AF-A0A379WR60-F1
#
_cell.length_a   1.000
_cell.length_b   1.000
_cell.length_c   1.000
_cell.angle_alpha   90.00
_cell.angle_beta   90.00
_cell.angle_gamma   90.00
#
_symmetry.space_group_name_H-M   'P 1'
#
loop_
_entity.id
_entity.type
_entity.pdbx_description
1 polymer ?
#
loop_
_entity_poly.entity_id
_entity_poly.type
_entity_poly.pdbx_seq_one_letter_code
_entity_poly.pdbx_strand_id
1 'polypeptide(L)'
;MVSDWRRDAGLGVILLVPMIYIFVQAFSKGLMPVLQNLADPDMLHAIWLTVLIALIAVPVNLVFGILLAWLVTRFNFPGRQLLLTLLDIPFAVSPVWPVWFICCFMVPTARWALAG
;
A
#
# COMPACT_ATOMS: atom_id res chain seq x y z
N MET A 1 12.56 -21.29 -26.73
CA MET A 1 13.23 -20.23 -25.93
C MET A 1 13.00 -18.83 -26.50
N VAL A 2 13.05 -18.58 -27.82
CA VAL A 2 12.72 -17.26 -28.42
C VAL A 2 11.20 -17.04 -28.67
N SER A 3 10.38 -18.09 -28.52
CA SER A 3 8.94 -18.06 -28.81
C SER A 3 8.04 -17.58 -27.66
N ASP A 4 8.51 -17.53 -26.42
CA ASP A 4 7.71 -17.07 -25.26
C ASP A 4 7.62 -15.55 -25.20
N TRP A 5 8.70 -14.86 -25.59
CA TRP A 5 8.80 -13.39 -25.59
C TRP A 5 7.67 -12.66 -26.32
N ARG A 6 7.04 -13.29 -27.33
CA ARG A 6 5.93 -12.70 -28.09
C ARG A 6 4.56 -12.85 -27.41
N ARG A 7 4.38 -13.84 -26.52
CA ARG A 7 3.16 -13.98 -25.69
C ARG A 7 3.21 -13.05 -24.48
N ASP A 8 4.40 -12.84 -23.93
CA ASP A 8 4.63 -12.00 -22.74
C ASP A 8 4.68 -10.51 -23.10
N ALA A 9 5.06 -10.18 -24.34
CA ALA A 9 5.05 -8.82 -24.86
C ALA A 9 3.67 -8.16 -24.78
N GLY A 10 2.58 -8.93 -24.92
CA GLY A 10 1.22 -8.41 -24.74
C GLY A 10 0.97 -7.91 -23.30
N LEU A 11 1.50 -8.61 -22.30
CA LEU A 11 1.39 -8.22 -20.88
C LEU A 11 2.22 -6.97 -20.59
N GLY A 12 3.43 -6.89 -21.15
CA GLY A 12 4.28 -5.70 -21.05
C GLY A 12 3.61 -4.46 -21.64
N VAL A 13 2.97 -4.58 -22.81
CA VAL A 13 2.23 -3.47 -23.45
C VAL A 13 1.03 -3.04 -22.61
N ILE A 14 0.24 -3.97 -22.07
CA ILE A 14 -0.92 -3.65 -21.22
C ILE A 14 -0.49 -2.92 -19.94
N LEU A 15 0.68 -3.23 -19.37
CA LEU A 15 1.22 -2.55 -18.19
C LEU A 15 1.86 -1.18 -18.53
N LEU A 16 2.58 -1.11 -19.65
CA LEU A 16 3.32 0.09 -20.07
C LEU A 16 2.41 1.19 -20.60
N VAL A 17 1.32 0.86 -21.29
CA VAL A 17 0.37 1.84 -21.84
C VAL A 17 -0.21 2.79 -20.76
N PRO A 18 -0.81 2.32 -19.65
CA PRO A 18 -1.31 3.21 -18.61
C PRO A 18 -0.18 3.94 -17.88
N MET A 19 0.98 3.32 -17.71
CA MET A 19 2.13 3.97 -17.10
C MET A 19 2.56 5.19 -17.93
N ILE A 20 2.78 5.00 -19.24
CA ILE A 20 3.13 6.09 -20.16
C ILE A 20 2.02 7.14 -20.20
N TYR A 21 0.75 6.75 -20.19
CA TYR A 21 -0.38 7.68 -20.18
C TYR A 21 -0.38 8.58 -18.94
N ILE A 22 -0.13 8.02 -17.75
CA ILE A 22 0.00 8.78 -16.50
C ILE A 22 1.19 9.75 -16.59
N PHE A 23 2.34 9.30 -17.11
CA PHE A 23 3.50 10.18 -17.31
C PHE A 23 3.19 11.33 -18.28
N VAL A 24 2.62 11.05 -19.45
CA VAL A 24 2.24 12.09 -20.41
C VAL A 24 1.26 13.06 -19.77
N GLN A 25 0.23 12.60 -19.06
CA GLN A 25 -0.76 13.45 -18.42
C GLN A 25 -0.16 14.30 -17.26
N ALA A 26 0.77 13.73 -16.49
CA ALA A 26 1.48 14.43 -15.42
C ALA A 26 2.39 15.55 -15.95
N PHE A 27 3.08 15.32 -17.08
CA PHE A 27 3.94 16.31 -17.73
C PHE A 27 3.18 17.29 -18.65
N SER A 28 1.96 16.94 -19.09
CA SER A 28 1.13 17.78 -19.98
C SER A 28 0.69 19.09 -19.34
N LYS A 29 0.58 19.14 -18.00
CA LYS A 29 0.24 20.37 -17.26
C LYS A 29 1.47 21.26 -16.97
N GLY A 30 2.67 20.83 -17.37
CA GLY A 30 3.94 21.53 -17.13
C GLY A 30 4.53 21.30 -15.74
N LEU A 31 5.81 21.63 -15.56
CA LEU A 31 6.52 21.53 -14.26
C LEU A 31 6.11 22.62 -13.26
N MET A 32 5.47 23.70 -13.74
CA MET A 32 5.07 24.84 -12.91
C MET A 32 4.03 24.48 -11.84
N PRO A 33 2.90 23.80 -12.16
CA PRO A 33 1.96 23.36 -11.13
C PRO A 33 2.58 22.32 -10.18
N VAL A 34 3.53 21.50 -10.63
CA VAL A 34 4.23 20.55 -9.75
C VAL A 34 5.07 21.29 -8.71
N LEU A 35 5.82 22.31 -9.12
CA LEU A 35 6.58 23.15 -8.18
C LEU A 35 5.67 23.93 -7.23
N GLN A 36 4.54 24.44 -7.72
CA GLN A 36 3.56 25.15 -6.88
C GLN A 36 2.92 24.23 -5.84
N ASN A 37 2.53 23.01 -6.23
CA ASN A 37 1.99 22.01 -5.28
C ASN A 37 3.06 21.51 -4.31
N LEU A 38 4.32 21.39 -4.73
CA LEU A 38 5.43 21.04 -3.83
C LEU A 38 5.72 22.13 -2.80
N ALA A 39 5.43 23.40 -3.13
CA ALA A 39 5.59 24.52 -2.21
C ALA A 39 4.38 24.72 -1.28
N ASP A 40 3.29 23.99 -1.51
CA ASP A 40 2.10 24.05 -0.65
C ASP A 40 2.44 23.45 0.73
N PRO A 41 2.15 24.15 1.84
CA PRO A 41 2.48 23.68 3.18
C PRO A 41 1.85 22.32 3.52
N ASP A 42 0.68 22.01 2.97
CA ASP A 42 -0.01 20.73 3.18
C ASP A 42 0.75 19.56 2.54
N MET A 43 1.27 19.74 1.33
CA MET A 43 2.06 18.71 0.64
C MET A 43 3.39 18.46 1.37
N LEU A 44 4.04 19.52 1.85
CA LEU A 44 5.26 19.39 2.65
C LEU A 44 5.00 18.68 3.99
N HIS A 45 3.89 18.97 4.67
CA HIS A 45 3.51 18.28 5.90
C HIS A 45 3.23 16.80 5.65
N ALA A 46 2.54 16.46 4.57
CA ALA A 46 2.27 15.06 4.20
C ALA A 46 3.57 14.29 3.91
N ILE A 47 4.53 14.91 3.22
CA ILE A 47 5.85 14.31 2.95
C ILE A 47 6.60 14.10 4.28
N TRP A 48 6.66 15.10 5.16
CA TRP A 48 7.34 14.99 6.45
C TRP A 48 6.73 13.91 7.34
N LEU A 49 5.41 13.81 7.42
CA LEU A 49 4.72 12.76 8.16
C LEU A 49 5.08 11.38 7.60
N THR A 50 5.07 11.22 6.28
CA THR A 50 5.43 9.95 5.64
C THR A 50 6.88 9.57 5.92
N VAL A 51 7.81 10.53 5.84
CA VAL A 51 9.23 10.30 6.16
C VAL A 51 9.42 9.95 7.62
N LEU A 52 8.76 10.65 8.55
CA LEU A 52 8.84 10.37 9.98
C LEU A 52 8.28 8.98 10.31
N ILE A 53 7.12 8.63 9.72
CA ILE A 53 6.52 7.30 9.85
C ILE A 53 7.47 6.25 9.31
N ALA A 54 8.04 6.44 8.12
CA ALA A 54 8.98 5.50 7.52
C ALA A 54 10.24 5.33 8.38
N LEU A 55 10.79 6.43 8.91
CA LEU A 55 11.99 6.43 9.75
C LEU A 55 11.81 5.59 11.02
N ILE A 56 10.60 5.56 11.58
CA ILE A 56 10.29 4.77 12.77
C ILE A 56 9.84 3.35 12.39
N ALA A 57 8.95 3.22 11.42
CA ALA A 57 8.35 1.94 11.04
C ALA A 57 9.36 0.98 10.42
N VAL A 58 10.30 1.47 9.60
CA VAL A 58 11.31 0.63 8.95
C VAL A 58 12.21 -0.10 9.95
N PRO A 59 12.91 0.58 10.90
CA PRO A 59 13.77 -0.11 11.85
C PRO A 59 12.96 -1.02 12.80
N VAL A 60 11.77 -0.59 13.21
CA VAL A 60 10.88 -1.42 14.03
C VAL A 60 10.49 -2.70 13.30
N ASN A 61 10.00 -2.60 12.06
CA ASN A 61 9.65 -3.76 11.22
C ASN A 61 10.86 -4.65 10.95
N LEU A 62 12.05 -4.07 10.77
CA LEU A 62 13.28 -4.81 10.55
C LEU A 62 13.68 -5.62 11.80
N VAL A 63 13.66 -5.01 12.99
CA VAL A 63 13.97 -5.71 14.25
C VAL A 63 12.97 -6.83 14.51
N PHE A 64 11.67 -6.55 14.45
CA PHE A 64 10.64 -7.58 14.65
C PHE A 64 10.70 -8.68 13.60
N GLY A 65 10.89 -8.33 12.32
CA GLY A 65 11.00 -9.29 11.24
C GLY A 65 12.21 -10.22 11.40
N ILE A 66 13.37 -9.68 11.76
CA ILE A 66 14.59 -10.47 12.00
C ILE A 66 14.40 -11.38 13.23
N LEU A 67 13.83 -10.86 14.32
CA LEU A 67 13.58 -11.65 15.52
C LEU A 67 12.63 -12.83 15.24
N LEU A 68 11.55 -12.59 14.50
CA LEU A 68 10.60 -13.63 14.10
C LEU A 68 11.25 -14.66 13.17
N ALA A 69 11.98 -14.21 12.15
CA ALA A 69 12.70 -15.10 11.24
C ALA A 69 13.73 -15.97 11.97
N TRP A 70 14.47 -15.39 12.93
CA TRP A 70 15.43 -16.10 13.76
C TRP A 70 14.74 -17.12 14.68
N LEU A 71 13.61 -16.76 15.29
CA LEU A 71 12.83 -17.66 16.14
C LEU A 71 12.32 -18.88 15.35
N VAL A 72 11.74 -18.65 14.18
CA VAL A 72 11.13 -19.68 13.31
C VAL A 72 12.16 -20.65 12.72
N THR A 73 13.38 -20.18 12.46
CA THR A 73 14.46 -21.00 11.87
C THR A 73 15.28 -21.73 12.92
N ARG A 74 15.52 -21.13 14.08
CA ARG A 74 16.40 -21.69 15.12
C ARG A 74 15.69 -22.63 16.09
N PHE A 75 14.38 -22.45 16.31
CA PHE A 75 13.65 -23.25 17.28
C PHE A 75 12.51 -24.07 16.65
N ASN A 76 12.61 -25.40 16.78
CA ASN A 76 11.54 -26.32 16.41
C ASN A 76 10.63 -26.56 17.62
N PHE A 77 9.72 -25.62 17.89
CA PHE A 77 8.66 -25.79 18.88
C PHE A 77 7.37 -26.31 18.23
N PRO A 78 6.54 -27.10 18.92
CA PRO A 78 5.24 -27.55 18.39
C PRO A 78 4.25 -26.40 18.10
N GLY A 79 4.46 -25.20 18.67
CA GLY A 79 3.67 -23.99 18.41
C GLY A 79 4.13 -23.14 17.21
N ARG A 80 5.15 -23.57 16.47
CA ARG A 80 5.72 -22.82 15.32
C ARG A 80 4.68 -22.55 14.22
N GLN A 81 3.78 -23.51 13.97
CA GLN A 81 2.75 -23.37 12.94
C GLN A 81 1.68 -22.34 13.30
N LEU A 82 1.34 -22.24 14.60
CA LEU A 82 0.45 -21.19 15.10
C LEU A 82 1.05 -19.79 14.86
N LEU A 83 2.33 -19.60 15.21
CA LEU A 83 3.02 -18.32 14.96
C LEU A 83 3.01 -17.94 13.48
N LEU A 84 3.31 -18.87 12.57
CA LEU A 84 3.26 -18.61 11.12
C LEU A 84 1.86 -18.21 10.67
N THR A 85 0.81 -18.93 11.10
CA THR A 85 -0.57 -18.56 10.76
C THR A 85 -0.94 -17.18 11.30
N LEU A 86 -0.53 -16.81 12.52
CA LEU A 86 -0.78 -15.45 13.04
C LEU A 86 -0.11 -14.35 12.21
N LEU A 87 1.07 -14.63 11.63
CA LEU A 87 1.78 -13.69 10.78
C LEU A 87 1.15 -13.51 9.40
N ASP A 88 0.49 -14.55 8.87
CA ASP A 88 -0.17 -14.50 7.56
C ASP A 88 -1.57 -13.89 7.59
N ILE A 89 -2.26 -13.96 8.75
CA ILE A 89 -3.59 -13.36 8.95
C ILE A 89 -3.69 -11.90 8.48
N PRO A 90 -2.79 -10.96 8.84
CA PRO A 90 -2.91 -9.57 8.37
C PRO A 90 -2.90 -9.42 6.84
N PHE A 91 -2.23 -10.33 6.12
CA PHE A 91 -2.23 -10.33 4.66
C PHE A 91 -3.46 -11.01 4.07
N ALA A 92 -4.05 -11.97 4.77
CA ALA A 92 -5.32 -12.60 4.38
C ALA A 92 -6.52 -11.66 4.59
N VAL A 93 -6.38 -10.70 5.49
CA VAL A 93 -7.41 -9.72 5.83
C VAL A 93 -7.50 -8.65 4.73
N SER A 94 -8.49 -8.78 3.84
CA SER A 94 -8.68 -7.94 2.65
C SER A 94 -8.89 -6.46 2.98
N PRO A 95 -8.19 -5.50 2.36
CA PRO A 95 -8.26 -4.07 2.69
C PRO A 95 -9.65 -3.44 2.59
N VAL A 96 -10.65 -4.16 2.07
CA VAL A 96 -12.05 -3.74 2.05
C VAL A 96 -12.73 -3.80 3.42
N TRP A 97 -12.26 -4.65 4.36
CA TRP A 97 -12.92 -4.85 5.66
C TRP A 97 -13.08 -3.57 6.51
N PRO A 98 -12.09 -2.65 6.62
CA PRO A 98 -12.25 -1.45 7.42
C PRO A 98 -13.22 -0.48 6.75
N VAL A 99 -13.21 -0.43 5.41
CA VAL A 99 -14.12 0.40 4.61
C VAL A 99 -15.56 -0.06 4.80
N TRP A 100 -15.81 -1.38 4.75
CA TRP A 100 -17.14 -1.94 5.04
C TRP A 100 -17.59 -1.67 6.47
N PHE A 101 -16.68 -1.79 7.44
CA PHE A 101 -16.99 -1.49 8.85
C PHE A 101 -17.38 -0.02 9.05
N ILE A 102 -16.59 0.91 8.49
CA ILE A 102 -16.89 2.35 8.53
C ILE A 102 -18.20 2.64 7.80
N CYS A 103 -18.44 2.06 6.62
CA CYS A 103 -19.70 2.26 5.89
C CYS A 103 -20.91 1.74 6.68
N CYS A 104 -20.86 0.53 7.22
CA CYS A 104 -21.99 -0.04 7.97
C CYS A 104 -22.25 0.71 9.29
N PHE A 105 -21.22 1.23 9.95
CA PHE A 105 -21.35 1.83 11.28
C PHE A 105 -21.48 3.36 11.27
N MET A 106 -20.86 4.05 10.33
CA MET A 106 -20.79 5.52 10.26
C MET A 106 -21.80 6.14 9.29
N VAL A 107 -22.18 5.45 8.20
CA VAL A 107 -23.15 5.96 7.21
C VAL A 107 -24.63 5.88 7.62
N PRO A 108 -25.09 5.10 8.64
CA PRO A 108 -26.49 5.12 9.05
C PRO A 108 -27.00 6.50 9.46
N THR A 109 -26.17 7.36 10.05
CA THR A 109 -26.58 8.70 10.55
C THR A 109 -26.84 9.72 9.45
N ALA A 110 -26.17 9.61 8.29
CA ALA A 110 -26.35 10.57 7.19
C ALA A 110 -27.67 10.36 6.42
N ARG A 111 -28.19 9.12 6.37
CA ARG A 111 -29.38 8.78 5.58
C ARG A 111 -30.70 9.21 6.24
N TRP A 112 -30.72 9.41 7.56
CA TRP A 112 -31.89 9.92 8.29
C TRP A 112 -31.96 11.45 8.32
N ALA A 113 -30.85 12.15 8.08
CA ALA A 113 -30.78 13.62 8.12
C ALA A 113 -31.28 14.30 6.83
N LEU A 114 -31.33 13.58 5.71
CA LEU A 114 -31.82 14.08 4.40
C LEU A 114 -33.25 13.62 4.08
N ALA A 115 -33.90 12.90 5.00
CA ALA A 115 -35.25 12.35 4.86
C ALA A 115 -36.31 13.07 5.71
N GLY A 116 -35.98 14.26 6.25
CA GLY A 116 -36.87 15.14 7.01
C GLY A 116 -37.03 16.49 6.33
#